data_AF-A0A4Y2X2D6-F1
#
_entry.id   AF-A0A4Y2X2D6-F1
#
_cell.length_a   1.000
_cell.length_b   1.000
_cell.length_c   1.000
_cell.angle_alpha   90.00
_cell.angle_beta   90.00
_cell.angle_gamma   90.00
#
_symmetry.space_group_name_H-M   'P 1'
#
loop_
_entity.id
_entity.type
_entity.pdbx_description
1 polymer ?
#
loop_
_entity_poly.entity_id
_entity_poly.type
_entity_poly.pdbx_seq_one_letter_code
_entity_poly.pdbx_strand_id
1 'polypeptide(L)'
;TPTAPLPVDRLRAASVFEITGVYFAGPLYLKRNQKSWIVIYTCAVFRAIHLELTTSITENFLQSFRRYVARRGRPSIVYSDNGTNLVGVNNLIKRINWERVAKYSTVNKIDWKFIPPSAPWWSDFGENLIGMVKRIIRKVLGQTSLNFEELNTVLCDCESIINGRPLTYVSDDTSDLEPLTPSMFLREVREVGIPDLDLLDNISLNKRFAYRQRLRQDLRKRFRSEYLGQLRQSERNI
;
A
#
# COMPACT_ATOMS: atom_id res chain seq x y z
N THR A 1 -29.78 5.26 -8.87
CA THR A 1 -29.65 3.91 -8.27
C THR A 1 -28.96 4.04 -6.93
N PRO A 2 -29.28 3.27 -5.87
CA PRO A 2 -28.61 3.45 -4.59
C PRO A 2 -27.12 3.10 -4.74
N THR A 3 -26.26 4.10 -4.52
CA THR A 3 -24.81 3.95 -4.58
C THR A 3 -24.35 2.94 -3.54
N ALA A 4 -23.55 1.96 -3.96
CA ALA A 4 -23.05 0.93 -3.05
C ALA A 4 -22.25 1.60 -1.90
N PRO A 5 -22.55 1.29 -0.63
CA PRO A 5 -21.85 1.91 0.49
C PRO A 5 -20.34 1.60 0.41
N LEU A 6 -19.50 2.60 0.69
CA LEU A 6 -18.08 2.40 0.91
C LEU A 6 -17.90 1.19 1.86
N PRO A 7 -17.17 0.13 1.46
CA PRO A 7 -17.08 -1.07 2.26
C PRO A 7 -16.60 -0.73 3.67
N VAL A 8 -17.21 -1.37 4.66
CA VAL A 8 -16.96 -1.16 6.10
C VAL A 8 -15.46 -1.20 6.43
N ASP A 9 -14.72 -2.00 5.67
CA ASP A 9 -13.27 -2.13 5.68
C ASP A 9 -12.50 -0.81 5.49
N ARG A 10 -13.07 0.21 4.81
CA ARG A 10 -12.47 1.55 4.66
C ARG A 10 -12.75 2.50 5.84
N LEU A 11 -13.68 2.15 6.73
CA LEU A 11 -14.15 3.02 7.82
C LEU A 11 -13.59 2.63 9.20
N ARG A 12 -13.02 1.42 9.33
CA ARG A 12 -12.38 0.96 10.57
C ARG A 12 -11.10 1.75 10.85
N ALA A 13 -10.66 1.82 12.11
CA ALA A 13 -9.31 2.27 12.46
C ALA A 13 -8.29 1.21 12.02
N ALA A 14 -8.13 1.05 10.71
CA ALA A 14 -7.24 0.07 10.12
C ALA A 14 -5.81 0.60 10.08
N SER A 15 -4.85 -0.29 10.34
CA SER A 15 -3.43 0.00 10.22
C SER A 15 -3.05 0.11 8.75
N VAL A 16 -1.94 0.77 8.45
CA VAL A 16 -1.45 0.84 7.07
C VAL A 16 -1.20 -0.57 6.54
N PHE A 17 -1.63 -0.83 5.30
CA PHE A 17 -1.54 -2.14 4.65
C PHE A 17 -2.27 -3.30 5.35
N GLU A 18 -3.11 -3.05 6.36
CA GLU A 18 -3.95 -4.09 6.97
C GLU A 18 -4.85 -4.78 5.92
N ILE A 19 -5.34 -3.99 4.97
CA ILE A 19 -6.11 -4.45 3.81
C ILE A 19 -5.35 -4.07 2.55
N THR A 20 -4.87 -5.08 1.83
CA THR A 20 -3.93 -4.95 0.72
C THR A 20 -4.54 -5.43 -0.59
N GLY A 21 -4.41 -4.66 -1.66
CA GLY A 21 -4.58 -5.14 -3.04
C GLY A 21 -3.25 -5.62 -3.61
N VAL A 22 -3.25 -6.71 -4.39
CA VAL A 22 -2.06 -7.24 -5.09
C VAL A 22 -2.33 -7.28 -6.58
N TYR A 23 -1.45 -6.65 -7.35
CA TYR A 23 -1.57 -6.56 -8.80
C TYR A 23 -0.21 -6.74 -9.47
N PHE A 24 -0.23 -7.14 -10.74
CA PHE A 24 0.96 -7.17 -11.58
C PHE A 24 0.88 -6.12 -12.68
N ALA A 25 2.00 -5.48 -12.97
CA ALA A 25 2.19 -4.65 -14.16
C ALA A 25 3.36 -5.19 -14.98
N GLY A 26 3.12 -5.40 -16.28
CA GLY A 26 4.13 -5.92 -17.20
C GLY A 26 3.52 -6.78 -18.31
N PRO A 27 4.34 -7.54 -19.05
CA PRO A 27 5.79 -7.62 -18.87
C PRO A 27 6.51 -6.31 -19.23
N LEU A 28 7.62 -6.05 -18.55
CA LEU A 28 8.67 -5.12 -18.94
C LEU A 28 9.87 -5.93 -19.45
N TYR A 29 10.73 -5.30 -20.26
CA TYR A 29 11.91 -5.93 -20.82
C TYR A 29 13.17 -5.22 -20.31
N LEU A 30 13.96 -5.94 -19.51
CA LEU A 30 15.27 -5.52 -19.05
C LEU A 30 16.32 -5.71 -20.15
N LYS A 31 17.55 -5.25 -19.90
CA LYS A 31 18.70 -5.52 -20.78
C LYS A 31 18.79 -7.02 -21.08
N ARG A 32 19.24 -7.37 -22.29
CA ARG A 32 19.28 -8.76 -22.81
C ARG A 32 17.90 -9.41 -22.95
N ASN A 33 16.85 -8.61 -23.14
CA ASN A 33 15.48 -9.06 -23.38
C ASN A 33 14.89 -9.95 -22.26
N GLN A 34 15.39 -9.78 -21.03
CA GLN A 34 14.88 -10.51 -19.88
C GLN A 34 13.53 -9.93 -19.44
N LYS A 35 12.51 -10.77 -19.40
CA LYS A 35 11.17 -10.37 -18.93
C LYS A 35 11.17 -10.10 -17.43
N SER A 36 10.51 -9.01 -17.04
CA SER A 36 10.26 -8.66 -15.66
C SER A 36 8.83 -8.14 -15.48
N TRP A 37 8.37 -8.15 -14.24
CA TRP A 37 7.06 -7.65 -13.82
C TRP A 37 7.22 -6.86 -12.55
N ILE A 38 6.37 -5.85 -12.39
CA ILE A 38 6.25 -5.10 -11.15
C ILE A 38 5.08 -5.71 -10.38
N VAL A 39 5.34 -6.15 -9.15
CA VAL A 39 4.31 -6.49 -8.18
C VAL A 39 3.94 -5.22 -7.44
N ILE A 40 2.65 -4.89 -7.45
CA ILE A 40 2.11 -3.67 -6.87
C ILE A 40 1.23 -4.06 -5.70
N TYR A 41 1.67 -3.72 -4.49
CA TYR A 41 0.88 -3.85 -3.27
C TYR A 41 0.22 -2.51 -2.98
N THR A 42 -1.10 -2.46 -2.83
CA THR A 42 -1.84 -1.22 -2.60
C THR A 42 -2.54 -1.25 -1.24
N CYS A 43 -2.42 -0.19 -0.46
CA CYS A 43 -3.18 -0.03 0.78
C CYS A 43 -4.58 0.50 0.45
N ALA A 44 -5.61 -0.28 0.77
CA ALA A 44 -7.00 0.09 0.46
C ALA A 44 -7.48 1.35 1.21
N VAL A 45 -6.91 1.59 2.39
CA VAL A 45 -7.32 2.66 3.31
C VAL A 45 -6.60 3.96 2.99
N PHE A 46 -5.27 3.96 3.03
CA PHE A 46 -4.45 5.17 2.88
C PHE A 46 -3.95 5.42 1.45
N ARG A 47 -4.36 4.58 0.49
CA ARG A 47 -3.99 4.68 -0.93
C ARG A 47 -2.47 4.66 -1.17
N ALA A 48 -1.69 4.16 -0.22
CA ALA A 48 -0.25 3.96 -0.35
C ALA A 48 0.05 2.76 -1.25
N ILE A 49 1.24 2.74 -1.84
CA ILE A 49 1.73 1.61 -2.63
C ILE A 49 3.08 1.10 -2.12
N HIS A 50 3.34 -0.18 -2.37
CA HIS A 50 4.68 -0.76 -2.31
C HIS A 50 4.96 -1.52 -3.60
N LEU A 51 6.14 -1.29 -4.18
CA LEU A 51 6.56 -1.83 -5.47
C LEU A 51 7.69 -2.83 -5.29
N GLU A 52 7.57 -3.97 -5.96
CA GLU A 52 8.58 -5.02 -5.98
C GLU A 52 8.84 -5.45 -7.43
N LEU A 53 10.11 -5.58 -7.81
CA LEU A 53 10.48 -6.12 -9.11
C LEU A 53 10.64 -7.64 -9.04
N THR A 54 10.11 -8.34 -10.04
CA THR A 54 10.26 -9.79 -10.16
C THR A 54 10.51 -10.22 -11.60
N THR A 55 11.26 -11.30 -11.78
CA THR A 55 11.49 -11.96 -13.08
C THR A 55 10.55 -13.14 -13.32
N SER A 56 9.64 -13.43 -12.39
CA SER A 56 8.62 -14.47 -12.51
C SER A 56 7.36 -14.08 -11.75
N ILE A 57 6.20 -14.30 -12.36
CA ILE A 57 4.89 -14.02 -11.75
C ILE A 57 4.53 -15.09 -10.71
N THR A 58 5.13 -16.28 -10.79
CA THR A 58 4.75 -17.44 -9.96
C THR A 58 5.85 -17.81 -8.98
N GLU A 59 7.06 -18.12 -9.47
CA GLU A 59 8.16 -18.65 -8.64
C GLU A 59 8.68 -17.62 -7.64
N ASN A 60 8.80 -16.38 -8.09
CA ASN A 60 9.41 -15.30 -7.32
C ASN A 60 8.38 -14.44 -6.57
N PHE A 61 7.08 -14.71 -6.74
CA PHE A 61 6.03 -13.97 -6.03
C PHE A 61 6.15 -14.11 -4.51
N LEU A 62 6.44 -15.32 -4.01
CA LEU A 62 6.58 -15.53 -2.57
C LEU A 62 7.72 -14.70 -1.97
N GLN A 63 8.81 -14.51 -2.71
CA GLN A 63 9.93 -13.67 -2.27
C GLN A 63 9.54 -12.19 -2.25
N SER A 64 8.85 -11.72 -3.30
CA SER A 64 8.25 -10.37 -3.32
C SER A 64 7.31 -10.15 -2.14
N PHE A 65 6.41 -11.12 -1.87
CA PHE A 65 5.45 -11.02 -0.77
C PHE A 65 6.14 -11.01 0.60
N ARG A 66 7.21 -11.79 0.78
CA ARG A 66 8.02 -11.77 2.01
C ARG A 66 8.69 -10.42 2.23
N ARG A 67 9.30 -9.84 1.18
CA ARG A 67 9.92 -8.51 1.26
C ARG A 67 8.90 -7.42 1.58
N TYR A 68 7.73 -7.48 0.95
CA TYR A 68 6.60 -6.62 1.27
C TYR A 68 6.19 -6.73 2.74
N VAL A 69 5.90 -7.94 3.23
CA VAL A 69 5.47 -8.18 4.62
C VAL A 69 6.55 -7.72 5.61
N ALA A 70 7.82 -7.91 5.30
CA ALA A 70 8.93 -7.49 6.15
C ALA A 70 9.01 -5.96 6.29
N ARG A 71 8.69 -5.20 5.23
CA ARG A 71 8.77 -3.73 5.25
C ARG A 71 7.47 -3.04 5.67
N ARG A 72 6.33 -3.64 5.36
CA ARG A 72 5.00 -3.01 5.50
C ARG A 72 4.12 -3.66 6.57
N GLY A 73 4.57 -4.78 7.13
CA GLY A 73 3.80 -5.57 8.07
C GLY A 73 2.92 -6.61 7.37
N ARG A 74 2.44 -7.57 8.17
CA ARG A 74 1.59 -8.65 7.70
C ARG A 74 0.16 -8.11 7.49
N PRO A 75 -0.43 -8.21 6.28
CA PRO A 75 -1.82 -7.82 6.07
C PRO A 75 -2.77 -8.80 6.78
N SER A 76 -3.95 -8.32 7.15
CA SER A 76 -5.06 -9.16 7.59
C SER A 76 -5.81 -9.72 6.38
N ILE A 77 -6.04 -8.88 5.37
CA ILE A 77 -6.80 -9.22 4.16
C ILE A 77 -5.97 -8.88 2.92
N VAL A 78 -5.94 -9.80 1.96
CA VAL A 78 -5.38 -9.56 0.62
C VAL A 78 -6.47 -9.73 -0.43
N TYR A 79 -6.64 -8.72 -1.28
CA TYR A 79 -7.47 -8.76 -2.47
C TYR A 79 -6.59 -8.88 -3.72
N SER A 80 -6.95 -9.76 -4.64
CA SER A 80 -6.27 -9.90 -5.93
C SER A 80 -7.26 -10.07 -7.08
N ASP A 81 -6.82 -9.81 -8.30
CA ASP A 81 -7.59 -10.22 -9.48
C ASP A 81 -7.64 -11.77 -9.59
N ASN A 82 -8.52 -12.26 -10.47
CA ASN A 82 -8.65 -13.69 -10.79
C ASN A 82 -7.57 -14.19 -11.75
N GLY A 83 -6.43 -13.49 -11.84
CA GLY A 83 -5.30 -13.94 -12.65
C GLY A 83 -4.83 -15.32 -12.20
N THR A 84 -4.62 -16.23 -13.16
CA THR A 84 -4.26 -17.63 -12.92
C THR A 84 -3.07 -17.81 -11.97
N ASN A 85 -2.10 -16.90 -12.00
CA ASN A 85 -0.93 -16.92 -11.12
C ASN A 85 -1.29 -16.66 -9.64
N LEU A 86 -2.19 -15.71 -9.37
CA LEU A 86 -2.65 -15.39 -8.02
C LEU A 86 -3.63 -16.45 -7.48
N VAL A 87 -4.36 -17.12 -8.38
CA VAL A 87 -5.11 -18.35 -8.05
C VAL A 87 -4.18 -19.46 -7.56
N GLY A 88 -3.06 -19.68 -8.25
CA GLY A 88 -2.03 -20.63 -7.83
C GLY A 88 -1.47 -20.32 -6.43
N VAL A 89 -1.13 -19.05 -6.18
CA VAL A 89 -0.66 -18.58 -4.88
C VAL A 89 -1.69 -18.81 -3.77
N ASN A 90 -2.96 -18.44 -4.00
CA ASN A 90 -4.02 -18.65 -3.01
C ASN A 90 -4.18 -20.14 -2.68
N ASN A 91 -4.10 -21.02 -3.68
CA ASN A 91 -4.16 -22.48 -3.47
C ASN A 91 -2.99 -22.98 -2.62
N LEU A 92 -1.78 -22.44 -2.78
CA LEU A 92 -0.63 -22.76 -1.92
C LEU A 92 -0.85 -22.27 -0.49
N ILE A 93 -1.35 -21.04 -0.31
CA ILE A 93 -1.64 -20.46 1.01
C ILE A 93 -2.71 -21.28 1.75
N LYS A 94 -3.73 -21.79 1.03
CA LYS A 94 -4.78 -22.64 1.61
C LYS A 94 -4.26 -23.98 2.11
N ARG A 95 -3.13 -24.48 1.60
CA ARG A 95 -2.50 -25.75 2.03
C ARG A 95 -1.66 -25.62 3.31
N ILE A 96 -1.46 -24.40 3.83
CA ILE A 96 -0.69 -24.19 5.07
C ILE A 96 -1.42 -24.81 6.25
N ASN A 97 -0.74 -25.70 6.98
CA ASN A 97 -1.25 -26.25 8.23
C ASN A 97 -1.11 -25.22 9.36
N TRP A 98 -2.22 -24.56 9.70
CA TRP A 98 -2.27 -23.52 10.73
C TRP A 98 -2.13 -24.05 12.16
N GLU A 99 -2.48 -25.31 12.43
CA GLU A 99 -2.22 -25.94 13.73
C GLU A 99 -0.72 -26.04 13.98
N ARG A 100 0.04 -26.42 12.93
CA ARG A 100 1.51 -26.46 13.01
C ARG A 100 2.07 -25.06 13.19
N VAL A 101 1.57 -24.05 12.46
CA VAL A 101 2.02 -22.65 12.61
C VAL A 101 1.76 -22.11 14.01
N ALA A 102 0.59 -22.39 14.58
CA ALA A 102 0.21 -21.93 15.91
C ALA A 102 1.13 -22.45 17.04
N LYS A 103 1.82 -23.57 16.83
CA LYS A 103 2.78 -24.14 17.80
C LYS A 103 4.03 -23.28 17.99
N TYR A 104 4.40 -22.45 17.02
CA TYR A 104 5.64 -21.65 17.05
C TYR A 104 5.44 -20.18 16.67
N SER A 105 4.20 -19.74 16.46
CA SER A 105 3.89 -18.38 16.03
C SER A 105 2.50 -17.96 16.46
N THR A 106 2.36 -16.70 16.87
CA THR A 106 1.07 -16.06 17.23
C THR A 106 0.44 -15.32 16.06
N VAL A 107 0.97 -15.48 14.84
CA VAL A 107 0.46 -14.75 13.66
C VAL A 107 -0.88 -15.30 13.20
N ASN A 108 -1.78 -14.38 12.82
CA ASN A 108 -3.07 -14.74 12.25
C ASN A 108 -2.96 -15.14 10.78
N LYS A 109 -3.93 -15.95 10.32
CA LYS A 109 -4.10 -16.29 8.91
C LYS A 109 -4.44 -15.05 8.08
N ILE A 110 -3.82 -14.93 6.92
CA ILE A 110 -4.21 -13.92 5.91
C ILE A 110 -5.48 -14.41 5.24
N ASP A 111 -6.52 -13.58 5.23
CA ASP A 111 -7.74 -13.81 4.48
C ASP A 111 -7.52 -13.35 3.03
N TRP A 112 -7.37 -14.31 2.12
CA TRP A 112 -7.15 -14.04 0.69
C TRP A 112 -8.45 -14.10 -0.08
N LYS A 113 -8.84 -12.96 -0.66
CA LYS A 113 -10.07 -12.78 -1.44
C LYS A 113 -9.74 -12.43 -2.88
N PHE A 114 -10.56 -12.93 -3.79
CA PHE A 114 -10.55 -12.45 -5.16
C PHE A 114 -11.54 -11.30 -5.30
N ILE A 115 -11.19 -10.30 -6.09
CA ILE A 115 -12.05 -9.16 -6.36
C ILE A 115 -13.28 -9.67 -7.13
N PRO A 116 -14.50 -9.57 -6.58
CA PRO A 116 -15.68 -10.00 -7.29
C PRO A 116 -16.00 -9.02 -8.44
N PRO A 117 -16.57 -9.49 -9.56
CA PRO A 117 -16.98 -8.61 -10.67
C PRO A 117 -17.94 -7.48 -10.23
N SER A 118 -18.68 -7.69 -9.15
CA SER A 118 -19.62 -6.74 -8.56
C SER A 118 -18.98 -5.68 -7.66
N ALA A 119 -17.65 -5.63 -7.53
CA ALA A 119 -16.93 -4.59 -6.79
C ALA A 119 -16.15 -3.64 -7.72
N PRO A 120 -16.85 -2.86 -8.57
CA PRO A 120 -16.21 -1.97 -9.55
C PRO A 120 -15.27 -0.97 -8.88
N TRP A 121 -15.66 -0.45 -7.72
CA TRP A 121 -14.83 0.49 -6.96
C TRP A 121 -13.43 -0.07 -6.62
N TRP A 122 -13.30 -1.38 -6.37
CA TRP A 122 -12.00 -2.00 -6.05
C TRP A 122 -11.16 -2.15 -7.31
N SER A 123 -11.80 -2.51 -8.44
CA SER A 123 -11.16 -2.54 -9.76
C SER A 123 -10.66 -1.16 -10.15
N ASP A 124 -11.53 -0.16 -10.12
CA ASP A 124 -11.22 1.23 -10.50
C ASP A 124 -10.09 1.82 -9.63
N PHE A 125 -10.13 1.55 -8.33
CA PHE A 125 -9.06 1.96 -7.41
C PHE A 125 -7.70 1.36 -7.80
N GLY A 126 -7.65 0.05 -8.01
CA GLY A 126 -6.43 -0.65 -8.38
C GLY A 126 -5.90 -0.15 -9.73
N GLU A 127 -6.78 -0.06 -10.72
CA GLU A 127 -6.46 0.40 -12.07
C GLU A 127 -5.89 1.81 -12.10
N ASN A 128 -6.44 2.73 -11.29
CA ASN A 128 -5.93 4.08 -11.17
C ASN A 128 -4.48 4.11 -10.67
N LEU A 129 -4.17 3.35 -9.61
CA LEU A 129 -2.81 3.26 -9.06
C LEU A 129 -1.83 2.58 -10.03
N ILE A 130 -2.25 1.48 -10.66
CA ILE A 130 -1.46 0.79 -11.68
C ILE A 130 -1.18 1.74 -12.86
N GLY A 131 -2.18 2.52 -13.25
CA GLY A 131 -2.07 3.55 -14.28
C GLY A 131 -1.02 4.62 -13.93
N MET A 132 -0.97 5.07 -12.66
CA MET A 132 0.07 5.99 -12.19
C MET A 132 1.47 5.38 -12.32
N VAL A 133 1.67 4.15 -11.84
CA VAL A 133 2.96 3.44 -11.95
C VAL A 133 3.37 3.32 -13.41
N LYS A 134 2.48 2.85 -14.28
CA LYS A 134 2.75 2.69 -15.72
C LYS A 134 3.11 4.02 -16.39
N ARG A 135 2.45 5.13 -16.03
CA ARG A 135 2.76 6.47 -16.59
C ARG A 135 4.15 6.95 -16.16
N ILE A 136 4.49 6.84 -14.88
CA ILE A 136 5.82 7.25 -14.38
C ILE A 136 6.90 6.40 -15.06
N ILE A 137 6.74 5.08 -15.04
CA ILE A 137 7.72 4.17 -15.64
C ILE A 137 7.90 4.43 -17.14
N ARG A 138 6.83 4.65 -17.91
CA ARG A 138 6.96 5.00 -19.34
C ARG A 138 7.70 6.32 -19.55
N LYS A 139 7.43 7.34 -18.74
CA LYS A 139 8.09 8.65 -18.83
C LYS A 139 9.56 8.57 -18.45
N VAL A 140 9.92 7.78 -17.43
CA VAL A 140 11.30 7.62 -16.96
C VAL A 140 12.12 6.74 -17.90
N LEU A 141 11.57 5.61 -18.35
CA LEU A 141 12.30 4.68 -19.20
C LEU A 141 12.47 5.20 -20.63
N GLY A 142 11.45 5.83 -21.21
CA GLY A 142 11.47 6.22 -22.61
C GLY A 142 11.81 5.02 -23.52
N GLN A 143 12.91 5.09 -24.26
CA GLN A 143 13.47 4.00 -25.07
C GLN A 143 14.61 3.23 -24.38
N THR A 144 14.96 3.59 -23.16
CA THR A 144 16.09 3.02 -22.42
C THR A 144 15.74 1.65 -21.85
N SER A 145 16.67 0.69 -21.96
CA SER A 145 16.56 -0.60 -21.29
C SER A 145 17.46 -0.63 -20.05
N LEU A 146 16.87 -0.89 -18.89
CA LEU A 146 17.57 -0.97 -17.61
C LEU A 146 17.89 -2.43 -17.25
N ASN A 147 18.94 -2.64 -16.47
CA ASN A 147 19.17 -3.91 -15.78
C ASN A 147 18.23 -4.03 -14.56
N PHE A 148 18.26 -5.19 -13.88
CA PHE A 148 17.37 -5.46 -12.76
C PHE A 148 17.54 -4.45 -11.60
N GLU A 149 18.78 -4.19 -11.18
CA GLU A 149 19.07 -3.28 -10.07
C GLU A 149 18.71 -1.83 -10.43
N GLU A 150 19.06 -1.38 -11.64
CA GLU A 150 18.69 -0.06 -12.17
C GLU A 150 17.16 0.14 -12.14
N LEU A 151 16.38 -0.82 -12.64
CA LEU A 151 14.92 -0.72 -12.62
C LEU A 151 14.37 -0.80 -11.19
N ASN A 152 14.96 -1.62 -10.33
CA ASN A 152 14.55 -1.73 -8.94
C ASN A 152 14.74 -0.40 -8.18
N THR A 153 15.86 0.31 -8.42
CA THR A 153 16.09 1.66 -7.87
C THR A 153 15.05 2.66 -8.40
N VAL A 154 14.77 2.67 -9.71
CA VAL A 154 13.73 3.54 -10.29
C VAL A 154 12.36 3.26 -9.69
N LEU A 155 12.06 2.01 -9.34
CA LEU A 155 10.81 1.66 -8.67
C LEU A 155 10.73 2.20 -7.25
N CYS A 156 11.84 2.30 -6.52
CA CYS A 156 11.87 2.96 -5.22
C CYS A 156 11.52 4.46 -5.34
N ASP A 157 12.09 5.14 -6.35
CA ASP A 157 11.77 6.56 -6.61
C ASP A 157 10.31 6.74 -7.03
N CYS A 158 9.82 5.85 -7.90
CA CYS A 158 8.42 5.82 -8.33
C CYS A 158 7.47 5.61 -7.14
N GLU A 159 7.79 4.68 -6.24
CA GLU A 159 7.06 4.45 -4.99
C GLU A 159 7.04 5.71 -4.12
N SER A 160 8.19 6.38 -3.95
CA SER A 160 8.30 7.62 -3.18
C SER A 160 7.42 8.73 -3.75
N ILE A 161 7.48 8.97 -5.06
CA ILE A 161 6.67 9.98 -5.77
C ILE A 161 5.17 9.69 -5.62
N ILE A 162 4.75 8.45 -5.88
CA ILE A 162 3.33 8.09 -5.78
C ILE A 162 2.86 8.23 -4.34
N ASN A 163 3.66 7.84 -3.35
CA ASN A 163 3.28 7.97 -1.95
C ASN A 163 3.38 9.40 -1.41
N GLY A 164 4.12 10.29 -2.06
CA GLY A 164 4.18 11.72 -1.75
C GLY A 164 3.05 12.56 -2.34
N ARG A 165 2.18 11.96 -3.18
CA ARG A 165 1.10 12.69 -3.84
C ARG A 165 0.04 13.21 -2.84
N PRO A 166 -0.55 14.38 -3.09
CA PRO A 166 -1.68 14.86 -2.30
C PRO A 166 -2.91 13.96 -2.49
N LEU A 167 -3.59 13.67 -1.39
CA LEU A 167 -4.92 13.03 -1.33
C LEU A 167 -6.00 14.08 -1.13
N THR A 168 -5.70 15.15 -0.39
CA THR A 168 -6.61 16.27 -0.16
C THR A 168 -6.21 17.48 -1.01
N TYR A 169 -7.06 18.51 -0.97
CA TYR A 169 -6.86 19.76 -1.71
C TYR A 169 -5.51 20.39 -1.38
N VAL A 170 -4.85 20.92 -2.42
CA VAL A 170 -3.63 21.71 -2.30
C VAL A 170 -4.04 23.17 -2.36
N SER A 171 -3.83 23.90 -1.26
CA SER A 171 -4.10 25.34 -1.19
C SER A 171 -2.89 26.14 -1.66
N ASP A 172 -3.15 27.30 -2.26
CA ASP A 172 -2.13 28.30 -2.60
C ASP A 172 -1.82 29.23 -1.41
N ASP A 173 -2.60 29.15 -0.32
CA ASP A 173 -2.37 29.91 0.92
C ASP A 173 -1.36 29.19 1.82
N THR A 174 -0.27 29.87 2.18
CA THR A 174 0.78 29.36 3.08
C THR A 174 0.34 29.15 4.53
N SER A 175 -0.80 29.71 4.93
CA SER A 175 -1.38 29.55 6.26
C SER A 175 -2.29 28.32 6.40
N ASP A 176 -2.70 27.74 5.27
CA ASP A 176 -3.50 26.53 5.23
C ASP A 176 -2.69 25.28 5.58
N LEU A 177 -3.39 24.25 6.04
CA LEU A 177 -2.76 22.99 6.38
C LEU A 177 -2.26 22.25 5.13
N GLU A 178 -1.04 21.70 5.21
CA GLU A 178 -0.50 20.86 4.14
C GLU A 178 -1.46 19.73 3.74
N PRO A 179 -1.50 19.38 2.43
CA PRO A 179 -2.33 18.30 1.93
C PRO A 179 -1.88 16.96 2.50
N LEU A 180 -2.84 16.09 2.82
CA LEU A 180 -2.55 14.75 3.30
C LEU A 180 -1.95 13.92 2.17
N THR A 181 -0.88 13.16 2.45
CA THR A 181 -0.27 12.24 1.48
C THR A 181 -0.23 10.82 2.03
N PRO A 182 -0.21 9.76 1.19
CA PRO A 182 -0.07 8.39 1.68
C PRO A 182 1.18 8.18 2.56
N SER A 183 2.27 8.87 2.23
CA SER A 183 3.55 8.77 2.95
C SER A 183 3.44 9.18 4.42
N MET A 184 2.55 10.12 4.75
CA MET A 184 2.26 10.53 6.14
C MET A 184 1.72 9.36 6.97
N PHE A 185 1.12 8.35 6.34
CA PHE A 185 0.60 7.15 7.00
C PHE A 185 1.58 5.99 6.95
N LEU A 186 2.39 5.85 5.89
CA LEU A 186 3.42 4.80 5.76
C LEU A 186 4.44 4.82 6.89
N ARG A 187 4.70 6.00 7.45
CA ARG A 187 5.51 6.20 8.65
C ARG A 187 4.72 5.85 9.91
N GLU A 188 4.05 4.68 9.93
CA GLU A 188 3.81 3.97 11.18
C GLU A 188 5.16 3.51 11.70
N VAL A 189 5.94 4.46 12.18
CA VAL A 189 7.24 4.15 12.73
C VAL A 189 6.96 3.40 14.01
N ARG A 190 7.26 2.11 13.99
CA ARG A 190 7.26 1.29 15.20
C ARG A 190 8.30 1.75 16.22
N GLU A 191 9.14 2.73 15.87
CA GLU A 191 9.95 3.59 16.76
C GLU A 191 10.51 4.79 15.96
N VAL A 192 9.95 6.00 16.07
CA VAL A 192 10.80 7.21 15.91
C VAL A 192 11.26 7.56 17.31
N GLY A 193 12.32 6.91 17.78
CA GLY A 193 13.10 7.42 18.90
C GLY A 193 14.43 7.87 18.35
N ILE A 194 15.03 8.86 18.99
CA ILE A 194 16.47 9.02 18.97
C ILE A 194 16.83 8.53 20.39
N PRO A 195 16.84 7.19 20.65
CA PRO A 195 16.94 6.66 22.01
C PRO A 195 18.16 7.19 22.76
N ASP A 196 19.20 7.53 22.00
CA ASP A 196 20.40 8.27 22.38
C ASP A 196 20.13 9.69 22.94
N LEU A 197 19.16 10.44 22.39
CA LEU A 197 18.69 11.72 22.96
C LEU A 197 17.59 11.54 24.02
N ASP A 198 16.78 10.50 23.92
CA ASP A 198 15.68 10.19 24.86
C ASP A 198 16.22 9.81 26.27
N LEU A 199 17.44 9.28 26.36
CA LEU A 199 18.17 9.06 27.62
C LEU A 199 18.50 10.34 28.39
N LEU A 200 18.61 11.47 27.68
CA LEU A 200 18.92 12.77 28.29
C LEU A 200 17.69 13.45 28.90
N ASP A 201 16.48 12.98 28.59
CA ASP A 201 15.21 13.65 28.91
C ASP A 201 14.23 12.71 29.65
N ASN A 202 14.71 12.13 30.75
CA ASN A 202 14.05 11.07 31.55
C ASN A 202 12.68 11.42 32.17
N ILE A 203 12.14 12.62 31.96
CA ILE A 203 10.85 13.08 32.54
C ILE A 203 9.77 13.27 31.45
N SER A 204 10.13 13.40 30.16
CA SER A 204 9.23 13.85 29.08
C SER A 204 8.65 12.72 28.18
N LEU A 205 9.16 11.49 28.31
CA LEU A 205 8.90 10.35 27.42
C LEU A 205 7.40 10.06 27.21
N ASN A 206 6.60 10.07 28.27
CA ASN A 206 5.15 9.83 28.18
C ASN A 206 4.39 10.97 27.48
N LYS A 207 4.82 12.23 27.65
CA LYS A 207 4.15 13.40 27.04
C LYS A 207 4.46 13.52 25.56
N ARG A 208 5.72 13.29 25.15
CA ARG A 208 6.13 13.39 23.74
C ARG A 208 5.60 12.23 22.91
N PHE A 209 5.51 11.03 23.48
CA PHE A 209 4.81 9.90 22.86
C PHE A 209 3.30 10.19 22.70
N ALA A 210 2.64 10.69 23.77
CA ALA A 210 1.22 11.06 23.71
C ALA A 210 0.93 12.20 22.70
N TYR A 211 1.81 13.19 22.59
CA TYR A 211 1.69 14.26 21.60
C TYR A 211 1.78 13.73 20.16
N ARG A 212 2.74 12.86 19.86
CA ARG A 212 2.87 12.20 18.55
C ARG A 212 1.66 11.32 18.23
N GLN A 213 1.14 10.61 19.23
CA GLN A 213 -0.10 9.85 19.12
C GLN A 213 -1.29 10.73 18.77
N ARG A 214 -1.39 11.91 19.38
CA ARG A 214 -2.43 12.91 19.12
C ARG A 214 -2.34 13.47 17.71
N LEU A 215 -1.14 13.89 17.27
CA LEU A 215 -0.91 14.35 15.89
C LEU A 215 -1.33 13.28 14.86
N ARG A 216 -1.06 12.00 15.13
CA ARG A 216 -1.51 10.89 14.29
C ARG A 216 -3.04 10.77 14.24
N GLN A 217 -3.70 10.91 15.39
CA GLN A 217 -5.16 10.90 15.45
C GLN A 217 -5.75 12.09 14.68
N ASP A 218 -5.11 13.26 14.75
CA ASP A 218 -5.53 14.46 14.02
C ASP A 218 -5.38 14.28 12.50
N LEU A 219 -4.25 13.73 12.01
CA LEU A 219 -4.07 13.39 10.59
C LEU A 219 -5.10 12.36 10.10
N ARG A 220 -5.40 11.33 10.91
CA ARG A 220 -6.43 10.33 10.59
C ARG A 220 -7.84 10.96 10.60
N LYS A 221 -8.09 11.93 11.47
CA LYS A 221 -9.36 12.67 11.52
C LYS A 221 -9.52 13.52 10.26
N ARG A 222 -8.49 14.28 9.87
CA ARG A 222 -8.44 15.03 8.61
C ARG A 222 -8.67 14.13 7.41
N PHE A 223 -8.02 12.95 7.34
CA PHE A 223 -8.23 12.00 6.24
C PHE A 223 -9.68 11.57 6.10
N ARG A 224 -10.35 11.29 7.23
CA ARG A 224 -11.75 10.89 7.24
C ARG A 224 -12.69 12.03 6.83
N SER A 225 -12.44 13.25 7.31
CA SER A 225 -13.31 14.40 7.01
C SER A 225 -13.08 14.95 5.61
N GLU A 226 -11.83 15.16 5.22
CA GLU A 226 -11.47 15.84 3.98
C GLU A 226 -11.52 14.87 2.79
N TYR A 227 -10.87 13.70 2.88
CA TYR A 227 -10.78 12.80 1.73
C TYR A 227 -11.96 11.82 1.63
N LEU A 228 -12.25 11.06 2.70
CA LEU A 228 -13.40 10.14 2.67
C LEU A 228 -14.74 10.88 2.64
N GLY A 229 -14.82 12.08 3.22
CA GLY A 229 -15.98 12.96 3.12
C GLY A 229 -16.25 13.41 1.67
N GLN A 230 -15.22 13.83 0.94
CA GLN A 230 -15.35 14.19 -0.49
C GLN A 230 -15.80 13.01 -1.35
N LEU A 231 -15.22 11.82 -1.15
CA LEU A 231 -15.64 10.61 -1.89
C LEU A 231 -17.13 10.28 -1.68
N ARG A 232 -17.65 10.45 -0.46
CA ARG A 232 -19.07 10.26 -0.16
C ARG A 232 -19.98 11.32 -0.80
N GLN A 233 -19.50 12.55 -0.98
CA GLN A 233 -20.26 13.61 -1.64
C GLN A 233 -20.27 13.44 -3.16
N SER A 234 -19.13 13.04 -3.77
CA SER A 234 -19.08 12.73 -5.21
C SER A 234 -19.96 11.54 -5.60
N GLU A 235 -20.12 10.56 -4.71
CA GLU A 235 -21.01 9.39 -4.90
C GLU A 235 -22.51 9.71 -4.74
N ARG A 236 -22.88 10.87 -4.17
CA ARG A 236 -24.26 11.34 -4.02
C ARG A 236 -24.73 12.25 -5.16
N ASN A 237 -23.79 12.79 -5.92
CA ASN A 237 -24.05 13.75 -7.01
C ASN A 237 -23.99 13.09 -8.41
N ILE A 238 -24.01 11.75 -8.46
CA ILE A 238 -24.17 10.90 -9.66
C ILE A 238 -25.42 10.06 -9.45
#